data_AF-A0A918CCW9-F1
#
_entry.id   AF-A0A918CCW9-F1
#
_cell.length_a   1.000
_cell.length_b   1.000
_cell.length_c   1.000
_cell.angle_alpha   90.00
_cell.angle_beta   90.00
_cell.angle_gamma   90.00
#
_symmetry.space_group_name_H-M   'P 1'
#
loop_
_entity.id
_entity.type
_entity.pdbx_description
1 polymer ?
#
loop_
_entity_poly.entity_id
_entity_poly.type
_entity_poly.pdbx_seq_one_letter_code
_entity_poly.pdbx_strand_id
1 'polypeptide(L)'
;MAAALGVRLHATHLDEHTLGLYSPDEQRIYFDIRLTPNERRVTIAHELGHAYYGHDHSNPKHERQAEVFAAELLIDPEEYAELERVDPDPHRLADDLGVTVELIRTYERHCLERVRGVTHARPRMGAGQWEYRGVRADAESANG
;
A
#
# COMPACT_ATOMS: atom_id res chain seq x y z
N MET A 1 5.33 7.89 -2.34
CA MET A 1 5.39 6.95 -1.20
C MET A 1 6.73 6.25 -1.09
N ALA A 2 7.14 5.39 -2.04
CA ALA A 2 8.41 4.66 -1.98
C ALA A 2 9.64 5.56 -1.70
N ALA A 3 9.79 6.65 -2.46
CA ALA A 3 10.86 7.64 -2.23
C ALA A 3 10.78 8.32 -0.86
N ALA A 4 9.57 8.57 -0.34
CA ALA A 4 9.38 9.16 0.99
C ALA A 4 9.76 8.19 2.13
N LEU A 5 9.64 6.88 1.89
CA LEU A 5 10.10 5.82 2.79
C LEU A 5 11.57 5.45 2.57
N GLY A 6 12.27 6.05 1.60
CA GLY A 6 13.65 5.69 1.26
C GLY A 6 13.79 4.32 0.58
N VAL A 7 12.70 3.76 0.07
CA VAL A 7 12.66 2.42 -0.52
C VAL A 7 12.69 2.47 -2.04
N ARG A 8 13.46 1.58 -2.67
CA ARG A 8 13.55 1.45 -4.13
C ARG A 8 12.71 0.28 -4.64
N LEU A 9 12.09 0.45 -5.81
CA LEU A 9 11.39 -0.65 -6.48
C LEU A 9 12.34 -1.37 -7.43
N HIS A 10 12.22 -2.70 -7.52
CA HIS A 10 12.95 -3.53 -8.46
C HIS A 10 12.05 -4.62 -9.01
N ALA A 11 11.92 -4.66 -10.34
CA ALA A 11 11.16 -5.69 -11.02
C ALA A 11 12.09 -6.85 -11.34
N THR A 12 11.72 -8.08 -10.97
CA THR A 12 12.50 -9.29 -11.27
C THR A 12 11.59 -10.49 -11.53
N HIS A 13 12.14 -11.61 -11.97
CA HIS A 13 11.44 -12.89 -11.87
C HIS A 13 11.55 -13.40 -10.44
N LEU A 14 10.41 -13.62 -9.79
CA LEU A 14 10.33 -14.27 -8.49
C LEU A 14 9.91 -15.73 -8.68
N ASP A 15 9.97 -16.51 -7.61
CA ASP A 15 9.41 -17.86 -7.63
C ASP A 15 7.90 -17.81 -7.88
N GLU A 16 7.32 -18.95 -8.24
CA GLU A 16 5.91 -19.06 -8.64
C GLU A 16 4.88 -18.73 -7.56
N HIS A 17 5.31 -18.59 -6.30
CA HIS A 17 4.44 -18.29 -5.17
C HIS A 17 4.67 -16.89 -4.58
N THR A 18 5.68 -16.17 -5.04
CA THR A 18 6.02 -14.84 -4.52
C THR A 18 5.67 -13.76 -5.53
N LEU A 19 4.67 -12.94 -5.20
CA LEU A 19 4.29 -11.80 -6.05
C LEU A 19 5.17 -10.57 -5.77
N GLY A 20 5.58 -10.38 -4.51
CA GLY A 20 6.44 -9.30 -4.06
C GLY A 20 7.13 -9.60 -2.74
N LEU A 21 8.13 -8.80 -2.41
CA LEU A 21 8.91 -8.91 -1.18
C LEU A 21 9.57 -7.57 -0.84
N TYR A 22 9.37 -7.08 0.37
CA TYR A 22 10.21 -6.06 0.97
C TYR A 22 11.45 -6.67 1.63
N SER A 23 12.64 -6.17 1.26
CA SER A 23 13.92 -6.45 1.88
C SER A 23 14.37 -5.25 2.73
N PRO A 24 14.32 -5.35 4.08
CA PRO A 24 14.76 -4.29 4.98
C PRO A 24 16.25 -3.94 4.82
N ASP A 25 17.09 -4.97 4.67
CA ASP A 25 18.55 -4.83 4.57
C ASP A 25 18.98 -4.04 3.32
N GLU A 26 18.22 -4.17 2.22
CA GLU A 26 18.51 -3.51 0.96
C GLU A 26 17.72 -2.21 0.75
N GLN A 27 16.76 -1.93 1.64
CA GLN A 27 15.73 -0.90 1.49
C GLN A 27 15.07 -0.97 0.11
N ARG A 28 14.60 -2.17 -0.25
CA ARG A 28 14.13 -2.48 -1.59
C ARG A 28 12.87 -3.32 -1.57
N ILE A 29 11.95 -3.01 -2.47
CA ILE A 29 10.79 -3.83 -2.80
C ILE A 29 11.05 -4.51 -4.12
N TYR A 30 10.96 -5.83 -4.11
CA TYR A 30 10.92 -6.68 -5.28
C TYR A 30 9.47 -6.98 -5.65
N PHE A 31 9.16 -7.02 -6.94
CA PHE A 31 7.88 -7.52 -7.44
C PHE A 31 8.08 -8.31 -8.72
N ASP A 32 7.22 -9.29 -8.96
CA ASP A 32 7.31 -10.13 -10.13
C ASP A 32 6.95 -9.36 -11.41
N ILE A 33 7.79 -9.45 -12.45
CA ILE A 33 7.56 -8.75 -13.71
C ILE A 33 6.30 -9.22 -14.46
N ARG A 34 5.81 -10.43 -14.16
CA ARG A 34 4.66 -11.08 -14.83
C ARG A 34 3.31 -10.60 -14.30
N LEU A 35 3.29 -9.86 -13.18
CA LEU A 35 2.05 -9.32 -12.62
C LEU A 35 1.33 -8.41 -13.61
N THR A 36 0.01 -8.55 -13.67
CA THR A 36 -0.88 -7.59 -14.32
C THR A 36 -0.73 -6.20 -13.68
N PRO A 37 -1.15 -5.11 -14.37
CA PRO A 37 -1.06 -3.77 -13.81
C PRO A 37 -1.73 -3.63 -12.42
N ASN A 38 -2.90 -4.24 -12.24
CA ASN A 38 -3.65 -4.18 -10.98
C ASN A 38 -2.95 -4.97 -9.87
N GLU A 39 -2.53 -6.22 -10.14
CA GLU A 39 -1.77 -7.03 -9.18
C GLU A 39 -0.48 -6.30 -8.78
N ARG A 40 0.28 -5.78 -9.75
CA ARG A 40 1.52 -5.04 -9.48
C ARG A 40 1.29 -3.84 -8.56
N ARG A 41 0.22 -3.07 -8.82
CA ARG A 41 -0.13 -1.90 -8.00
C ARG A 41 -0.45 -2.31 -6.56
N VAL A 42 -1.26 -3.35 -6.38
CA VAL A 42 -1.66 -3.88 -5.06
C VAL A 42 -0.47 -4.48 -4.33
N THR A 43 0.33 -5.33 -4.99
CA THR A 43 1.54 -5.93 -4.43
C THR A 43 2.52 -4.87 -3.96
N ILE A 44 2.84 -3.86 -4.78
CA ILE A 44 3.75 -2.79 -4.37
C ILE A 44 3.19 -2.02 -3.16
N ALA A 45 1.88 -1.75 -3.13
CA ALA A 45 1.26 -1.08 -1.99
C ALA A 45 1.32 -1.92 -0.71
N HIS A 46 1.16 -3.23 -0.82
CA HIS A 46 1.31 -4.17 0.29
C HIS A 46 2.76 -4.17 0.84
N GLU A 47 3.76 -4.28 -0.03
CA GLU A 47 5.17 -4.23 0.38
C GLU A 47 5.57 -2.85 0.96
N LEU A 48 4.97 -1.76 0.48
CA LEU A 48 5.11 -0.44 1.09
C LEU A 48 4.54 -0.41 2.52
N GLY A 49 3.49 -1.20 2.80
CA GLY A 49 2.95 -1.37 4.14
C GLY A 49 3.95 -2.06 5.08
N HIS A 50 4.63 -3.11 4.59
CA HIS A 50 5.73 -3.73 5.34
C HIS A 50 6.86 -2.74 5.63
N ALA A 51 7.27 -1.96 4.64
CA ALA A 51 8.28 -0.93 4.82
C ALA A 51 7.84 0.16 5.81
N TYR A 52 6.58 0.62 5.73
CA TYR A 52 6.03 1.67 6.58
C TYR A 52 6.00 1.26 8.06
N TYR A 53 5.61 0.02 8.35
CA TYR A 53 5.55 -0.50 9.73
C TYR A 53 6.88 -1.11 10.20
N GLY A 54 7.91 -1.18 9.35
CA GLY A 54 9.21 -1.77 9.70
C GLY A 54 9.13 -3.27 9.96
N HIS A 55 8.29 -4.00 9.23
CA HIS A 55 8.19 -5.45 9.35
C HIS A 55 9.48 -6.12 8.82
N ASP A 56 10.10 -6.95 9.65
CA ASP A 56 11.32 -7.72 9.33
C ASP A 56 11.05 -9.24 9.18
N HIS A 57 9.85 -9.68 9.52
CA HIS A 57 9.37 -11.05 9.32
C HIS A 57 7.87 -11.07 9.00
N SER A 58 7.44 -12.10 8.28
CA SER A 58 6.03 -12.34 8.00
C SER A 58 5.34 -13.00 9.20
N ASN A 59 4.23 -12.44 9.63
CA ASN A 59 3.30 -13.06 10.57
C ASN A 59 1.87 -12.54 10.29
N PRO A 60 0.82 -13.25 10.76
CA PRO A 60 -0.56 -12.90 10.40
C PRO A 60 -1.01 -11.47 10.81
N LYS A 61 -0.34 -10.85 11.78
CA LYS A 61 -0.61 -9.46 12.17
C LYS A 61 0.06 -8.49 11.19
N HIS A 62 1.31 -8.75 10.82
CA HIS A 62 2.07 -7.93 9.87
C HIS A 62 1.43 -7.96 8.48
N GLU A 63 1.04 -9.14 7.99
CA GLU A 63 0.33 -9.30 6.73
C GLU A 63 -0.96 -8.47 6.72
N ARG A 64 -1.77 -8.58 7.78
CA ARG A 64 -3.01 -7.78 7.91
C ARG A 64 -2.75 -6.29 7.92
N GLN A 65 -1.70 -5.83 8.62
CA GLN A 65 -1.33 -4.42 8.65
C GLN A 65 -0.93 -3.93 7.25
N ALA A 66 -0.18 -4.73 6.49
CA ALA A 66 0.22 -4.42 5.12
C ALA A 66 -0.97 -4.45 4.14
N GLU A 67 -1.88 -5.41 4.25
CA GLU A 67 -3.13 -5.48 3.49
C GLU A 67 -4.02 -4.25 3.72
N VAL A 68 -4.25 -3.87 4.99
CA VAL A 68 -5.05 -2.69 5.34
C VAL A 68 -4.37 -1.42 4.87
N PHE A 69 -3.05 -1.31 5.05
CA PHE A 69 -2.27 -0.21 4.52
C PHE A 69 -2.45 -0.06 3.00
N ALA A 70 -2.38 -1.16 2.25
CA ALA A 70 -2.54 -1.14 0.81
C ALA A 70 -3.94 -0.64 0.41
N ALA A 71 -4.98 -1.10 1.11
CA ALA A 71 -6.35 -0.66 0.88
C ALA A 71 -6.52 0.84 1.18
N GLU A 72 -6.04 1.31 2.34
CA GLU A 72 -6.06 2.72 2.74
C GLU A 72 -5.14 3.61 1.91
N LEU A 73 -4.20 3.05 1.13
CA LEU A 73 -3.34 3.83 0.24
C LEU A 73 -3.97 3.98 -1.15
N LEU A 74 -4.55 2.90 -1.67
CA LEU A 74 -4.98 2.80 -3.07
C LEU A 74 -6.44 3.16 -3.31
N ILE A 75 -7.33 2.95 -2.33
CA ILE A 75 -8.76 3.19 -2.51
C ILE A 75 -9.09 4.56 -1.92
N ASP A 76 -9.58 5.46 -2.79
CA ASP A 76 -10.17 6.71 -2.35
C ASP A 76 -11.61 6.48 -1.86
N PRO A 77 -11.95 6.89 -0.62
CA PRO A 77 -13.28 6.70 -0.07
C PRO A 77 -14.43 7.34 -0.84
N GLU A 78 -14.21 8.53 -1.40
CA GLU A 78 -15.26 9.26 -2.11
C GLU A 78 -15.51 8.59 -3.47
N GLU A 79 -14.44 8.23 -4.17
CA GLU A 79 -14.49 7.48 -5.42
C GLU A 79 -15.16 6.10 -5.23
N TYR A 80 -14.75 5.34 -4.20
CA TYR A 80 -15.38 4.05 -3.88
C TYR A 80 -16.89 4.21 -3.63
N ALA A 81 -17.30 5.20 -2.82
CA ALA A 81 -18.70 5.41 -2.48
C ALA A 81 -19.54 5.90 -3.68
N GLU A 82 -18.93 6.57 -4.66
CA GLU A 82 -19.57 6.92 -5.92
C GLU A 82 -19.79 5.68 -6.80
N LEU A 83 -18.76 4.84 -6.97
CA LEU A 83 -18.83 3.63 -7.77
C LEU A 83 -19.78 2.58 -7.17
N GLU A 84 -19.73 2.37 -5.85
CA GLU A 84 -20.59 1.41 -5.13
C GLU A 84 -22.08 1.73 -5.31
N ARG A 85 -22.43 3.03 -5.41
CA ARG A 85 -23.82 3.46 -5.66
C ARG A 85 -24.32 3.13 -7.06
N VAL A 86 -23.41 2.97 -8.03
CA VAL A 86 -23.73 2.61 -9.41
C VAL A 86 -23.84 1.10 -9.56
N ASP A 87 -22.82 0.37 -9.10
CA ASP A 87 -22.78 -1.09 -9.12
C ASP A 87 -21.92 -1.60 -7.94
N PRO A 88 -22.51 -2.26 -6.93
CA PRO A 88 -21.78 -2.76 -5.77
C PRO A 88 -21.05 -4.08 -6.04
N ASP A 89 -21.03 -4.59 -7.28
CA ASP A 89 -20.30 -5.81 -7.62
C ASP A 89 -18.78 -5.63 -7.41
N PRO A 90 -18.12 -6.44 -6.56
CA PRO A 90 -16.69 -6.27 -6.26
C PRO A 90 -15.76 -6.41 -7.47
N HIS A 91 -16.17 -7.14 -8.52
CA HIS A 91 -15.35 -7.24 -9.74
C HIS A 91 -15.39 -5.94 -10.53
N ARG A 92 -16.59 -5.35 -10.71
CA ARG A 92 -16.76 -4.01 -11.29
C ARG A 92 -15.97 -2.96 -10.52
N LEU A 93 -16.08 -2.94 -9.19
CA LEU A 93 -15.35 -2.00 -8.35
C LEU A 93 -13.83 -2.15 -8.49
N ALA A 94 -13.32 -3.38 -8.53
CA ALA A 94 -11.90 -3.65 -8.70
C ALA A 94 -11.38 -3.16 -10.06
N ASP A 95 -12.15 -3.39 -11.13
CA ASP A 95 -11.82 -2.92 -12.47
C ASP A 95 -11.80 -1.38 -12.54
N ASP A 96 -12.84 -0.72 -12.02
CA ASP A 96 -12.97 0.74 -12.05
C ASP A 96 -11.89 1.45 -11.20
N LEU A 97 -11.56 0.89 -10.02
CA LEU A 97 -10.52 1.42 -9.13
C LEU A 97 -9.09 0.99 -9.52
N GLY A 98 -8.94 0.09 -10.48
CA GLY A 98 -7.63 -0.43 -10.91
C GLY A 98 -6.89 -1.20 -9.81
N VAL A 99 -7.63 -2.01 -9.04
CA VAL A 99 -7.11 -2.84 -7.94
C VAL A 99 -7.56 -4.30 -8.09
N THR A 100 -7.22 -5.16 -7.14
CA THR A 100 -7.71 -6.55 -7.11
C THR A 100 -9.00 -6.66 -6.30
N VAL A 101 -9.80 -7.69 -6.60
CA VAL A 101 -11.05 -7.98 -5.88
C VAL A 101 -10.77 -8.28 -4.40
N GLU A 102 -9.64 -8.93 -4.11
CA GLU A 102 -9.17 -9.17 -2.74
C GLU A 102 -8.97 -7.86 -1.99
N LEU A 103 -8.42 -6.83 -2.63
CA LEU A 103 -8.20 -5.53 -1.98
C LEU A 103 -9.53 -4.82 -1.68
N ILE A 104 -10.51 -4.91 -2.58
CA ILE A 104 -11.88 -4.40 -2.33
C ILE A 104 -12.46 -5.06 -1.08
N ARG A 105 -12.38 -6.39 -0.98
CA ARG A 105 -12.88 -7.13 0.19
C ARG A 105 -12.16 -6.76 1.48
N THR A 106 -10.84 -6.51 1.41
CA THR A 106 -10.05 -6.03 2.55
C THR A 106 -10.53 -4.65 2.98
N TYR A 107 -10.76 -3.75 2.03
CA TYR A 107 -11.26 -2.40 2.29
C TYR A 107 -12.63 -2.43 2.96
N GLU A 108 -13.59 -3.18 2.40
CA GLU A 108 -14.92 -3.36 2.97
C GLU A 108 -14.90 -3.89 4.40
N ARG A 109 -13.99 -4.84 4.68
CA ARG A 109 -13.90 -5.51 5.98
C ARG A 109 -13.21 -4.67 7.04
N HIS A 110 -12.22 -3.87 6.66
CA HIS A 110 -11.27 -3.30 7.62
C HIS A 110 -11.17 -1.77 7.60
N CYS A 111 -11.57 -1.12 6.50
CA CYS A 111 -11.44 0.32 6.32
C CYS A 111 -12.79 1.05 6.42
N LEU A 112 -13.90 0.33 6.25
CA LEU A 112 -15.25 0.86 6.37
C LEU A 112 -15.80 0.70 7.79
N GLU A 113 -16.35 1.79 8.31
CA GLU A 113 -17.10 1.86 9.56
C GLU A 113 -18.58 2.05 9.25
N ARG A 114 -19.43 1.18 9.78
CA ARG A 114 -20.88 1.27 9.61
C ARG A 114 -21.50 2.07 10.76
N VAL A 115 -21.88 3.32 10.51
CA VAL A 115 -22.57 4.17 11.49
C VAL A 115 -24.04 4.34 11.08
N ARG A 116 -24.96 3.71 11.83
CA ARG A 116 -26.43 3.86 11.69
C ARG A 116 -26.94 3.90 10.23
N GLY A 117 -26.49 2.96 9.40
CA GLY A 117 -26.94 2.84 8.00
C GLY A 117 -26.12 3.63 6.99
N VAL A 118 -25.13 4.40 7.44
CA VAL A 118 -24.15 5.10 6.59
C VAL A 118 -22.79 4.42 6.75
N THR A 119 -22.14 4.10 5.63
CA THR A 119 -20.78 3.57 5.62
C THR A 119 -19.80 4.73 5.46
N HIS A 120 -18.88 4.87 6.41
CA HIS A 120 -17.80 5.86 6.36
C HIS A 120 -16.46 5.14 6.27
N ALA A 121 -15.58 5.56 5.39
CA ALA A 121 -14.24 5.01 5.35
C ALA A 121 -13.25 5.83 6.17
N ARG A 122 -12.17 5.17 6.58
CA ARG A 122 -11.00 5.85 7.12
C ARG A 122 -10.31 6.71 6.05
N PRO A 123 -9.78 7.89 6.43
CA PRO A 123 -9.09 8.77 5.51
C PRO A 123 -7.85 8.10 4.90
N ARG A 124 -7.68 8.30 3.59
CA ARG A 124 -6.57 7.74 2.81
C ARG A 124 -5.21 8.25 3.32
N MET A 125 -4.22 7.36 3.43
CA MET A 125 -2.87 7.76 3.83
C MET A 125 -2.18 8.52 2.69
N GLY A 126 -2.15 9.86 2.76
CA GLY A 126 -1.34 10.65 1.82
C GLY A 126 -1.78 12.08 1.51
N ALA A 127 -2.93 12.56 2.02
CA ALA A 127 -3.39 13.93 1.70
C ALA A 127 -2.71 15.05 2.54
N GLY A 128 -1.83 14.74 3.52
CA GLY A 128 -1.20 15.81 4.32
C GLY A 128 -0.15 15.42 5.36
N GLN A 129 0.48 14.24 5.31
CA GLN A 129 1.38 13.78 6.39
C GLN A 129 2.88 13.75 6.07
N TRP A 130 3.29 14.23 4.90
CA TRP A 130 4.71 14.29 4.53
C TRP A 130 5.22 15.73 4.61
N GLU A 131 5.26 16.30 5.82
CA GLU A 131 6.11 17.47 6.05
C GLU A 131 7.58 17.03 6.01
N TYR A 132 8.29 17.68 5.10
CA TYR A 132 9.70 17.56 4.75
C TYR A 132 10.64 17.46 5.97
N ARG A 133 11.27 16.30 6.16
CA ARG A 133 12.50 16.20 6.97
C ARG A 133 13.69 16.50 6.08
N GLY A 134 14.09 17.78 6.05
CA GLY A 134 15.33 18.22 5.42
C GLY A 134 16.53 17.52 6.07
N VAL A 135 17.30 16.82 5.25
CA VAL A 135 18.63 16.34 5.61
C VAL A 135 19.51 17.56 5.91
N ARG A 136 19.92 17.73 7.17
CA ARG A 136 21.13 18.50 7.46
C ARG A 136 22.30 17.58 7.16
N ALA A 137 23.09 17.98 6.17
CA ALA A 137 24.40 17.42 5.95
C ALA A 137 25.28 17.84 7.13
N ASP A 138 25.66 16.88 7.97
CA ASP A 138 26.77 17.06 8.89
C ASP A 138 28.06 17.04 8.07
N ALA A 139 28.71 18.21 7.99
CA ALA A 139 30.09 18.32 7.56
C ALA A 139 30.96 18.31 8.82
N GLU A 140 31.56 17.16 9.11
CA GLU A 140 32.65 17.03 10.07
C GLU A 140 33.96 17.57 9.49
N SER A 141 34.79 18.11 10.38
CA SER A 141 36.25 18.31 10.29
C SER A 141 36.78 19.65 9.75
N ALA A 142 37.19 20.51 10.68
CA ALA A 142 38.45 21.25 10.55
C ALA A 142 39.13 21.33 11.93
N ASN A 143 40.17 20.52 12.07
CA ASN A 143 41.18 20.56 13.12
C ASN A 143 42.21 21.63 12.72
N GLY A 144 42.57 22.53 13.64
CA GLY A 144 43.58 23.59 13.42
C GLY A 144 43.44 24.75 14.39
#